data_AF-A0A1T4XZH4-F1
#
_entry.id   AF-A0A1T4XZH4-F1
#
_cell.length_a   1.000
_cell.length_b   1.000
_cell.length_c   1.000
_cell.angle_alpha   90.00
_cell.angle_beta   90.00
_cell.angle_gamma   90.00
#
_symmetry.space_group_name_H-M   'P 1'
#
loop_
_entity.id
_entity.type
_entity.pdbx_description
1 polymer ?
#
loop_
_entity_poly.entity_id
_entity_poly.type
_entity_poly.pdbx_seq_one_letter_code
_entity_poly.pdbx_strand_id
1 'polypeptide(L)'
;MSAYSKDLCVITLDGASKLGEVKRRVLHAFLEGIYCFRFVLRHQKRCFEDRVALPKDADEACALEMAEHQFQRFVNTVVRVRL
;
A
#
# COMPACT_ATOMS: atom_id res chain seq x y z
N MET A 1 -3.82 21.52 -20.71
CA MET A 1 -3.43 21.10 -19.35
C MET A 1 -4.41 20.02 -18.91
N SER A 2 -4.00 18.75 -18.97
CA SER A 2 -4.87 17.60 -18.68
C SER A 2 -4.72 17.20 -17.21
N ALA A 3 -5.86 17.16 -16.51
CA ALA A 3 -6.12 16.67 -15.16
C ALA A 3 -5.10 15.69 -14.54
N TYR A 4 -4.64 16.02 -13.32
CA TYR A 4 -3.89 15.17 -12.38
C TYR A 4 -4.75 14.01 -11.83
N SER A 5 -5.21 13.09 -12.68
CA SER A 5 -6.08 11.97 -12.26
C SER A 5 -5.48 10.57 -12.43
N LYS A 6 -4.17 10.38 -12.67
CA LYS A 6 -3.68 9.09 -13.19
C LYS A 6 -2.78 8.23 -12.30
N ASP A 7 -2.07 8.78 -11.32
CA ASP A 7 -0.99 8.02 -10.67
C ASP A 7 -1.35 7.64 -9.22
N LEU A 8 -2.45 6.89 -9.04
CA LEU A 8 -2.77 6.25 -7.76
C LEU A 8 -2.51 4.74 -7.88
N CYS A 9 -1.48 4.25 -7.21
CA CYS A 9 -1.22 2.82 -7.16
C CYS A 9 -2.13 2.16 -6.11
N VAL A 10 -3.02 1.26 -6.56
CA VAL A 10 -3.91 0.51 -5.65
C VAL A 10 -3.31 -0.85 -5.32
N ILE A 11 -3.08 -1.09 -4.03
CA ILE A 11 -2.54 -2.32 -3.50
C ILE A 11 -3.60 -3.00 -2.64
N THR A 12 -4.23 -4.02 -3.22
CA THR A 12 -5.18 -4.87 -2.50
C THR A 12 -4.44 -5.96 -1.75
N LEU A 13 -4.83 -6.18 -0.51
CA LEU A 13 -4.30 -7.17 0.41
C LEU A 13 -5.41 -8.07 0.93
N ASP A 14 -5.06 -9.33 1.12
CA ASP A 14 -5.89 -10.40 1.62
C ASP A 14 -5.09 -11.33 2.54
N GLY A 15 -5.72 -12.42 3.01
CA GLY A 15 -5.06 -13.38 3.91
C GLY A 15 -3.91 -14.18 3.28
N ALA A 16 -3.72 -14.12 1.96
CA ALA A 16 -2.64 -14.80 1.25
C ALA A 16 -1.49 -13.86 0.86
N SER A 17 -1.69 -12.55 1.02
CA SER A 17 -0.75 -11.51 0.63
C SER A 17 0.56 -11.60 1.44
N LYS A 18 1.70 -11.46 0.75
CA LYS A 18 3.03 -11.56 1.35
C LYS A 18 3.77 -10.22 1.32
N LEU A 19 4.47 -9.88 2.40
CA LEU A 19 5.23 -8.63 2.52
C LEU A 19 6.18 -8.39 1.33
N GLY A 20 6.91 -9.41 0.89
CA GLY A 20 7.85 -9.30 -0.23
C GLY A 20 7.19 -8.99 -1.58
N GLU A 21 5.93 -9.36 -1.79
CA GLU A 21 5.17 -8.99 -3.00
C GLU A 21 4.66 -7.56 -2.91
N VAL A 22 4.23 -7.13 -1.72
CA VAL A 22 3.77 -5.76 -1.46
C VAL A 22 4.92 -4.77 -1.64
N LYS A 23 6.08 -5.04 -1.04
CA LYS A 23 7.29 -4.23 -1.20
C LYS A 23 7.67 -4.08 -2.68
N ARG A 24 7.68 -5.19 -3.43
CA ARG A 24 7.98 -5.16 -4.88
C ARG A 24 7.00 -4.31 -5.67
N ARG A 25 5.70 -4.40 -5.39
CA ARG A 25 4.67 -3.61 -6.08
C ARG A 25 4.76 -2.12 -5.77
N VAL A 26 5.00 -1.77 -4.50
CA VAL A 26 5.22 -0.37 -4.09
C VAL A 26 6.46 0.19 -4.76
N LEU A 27 7.58 -0.53 -4.70
CA LEU A 27 8.85 -0.10 -5.28
C LEU A 27 8.74 0.09 -6.79
N HIS A 28 8.11 -0.84 -7.50
CA HIS A 28 7.92 -0.71 -8.94
C HIS A 28 7.11 0.54 -9.30
N ALA A 29 5.97 0.76 -8.64
CA ALA A 29 5.15 1.94 -8.88
C ALA A 29 5.89 3.24 -8.53
N PHE A 30 6.68 3.24 -7.45
CA PHE A 30 7.52 4.36 -7.07
C PHE A 30 8.57 4.69 -8.15
N LEU A 31 9.25 3.67 -8.70
CA LEU A 31 10.22 3.84 -9.79
C LEU A 31 9.57 4.30 -11.11
N GLU A 32 8.28 4.04 -11.29
CA GLU A 32 7.46 4.57 -12.40
C GLU A 32 6.99 6.02 -12.15
N GLY A 33 7.37 6.63 -11.03
CA GLY A 33 7.00 8.01 -10.67
C GLY A 33 5.64 8.14 -9.97
N ILE A 34 5.08 7.04 -9.46
CA ILE A 34 3.83 7.04 -8.69
C ILE A 34 4.15 7.21 -7.21
N TYR A 35 3.72 8.34 -6.63
CA TYR A 35 3.96 8.67 -5.22
C TYR A 35 2.71 8.52 -4.34
N CYS A 36 1.54 8.27 -4.95
CA CYS A 36 0.28 8.12 -4.24
C CYS A 36 -0.16 6.65 -4.23
N PHE A 37 -0.43 6.12 -3.05
CA PHE A 37 -0.77 4.72 -2.81
C PHE A 37 -2.08 4.60 -2.06
N ARG A 38 -2.91 3.66 -2.49
CA ARG A 38 -4.13 3.24 -1.79
C ARG A 38 -4.01 1.78 -1.44
N PHE A 39 -3.92 1.48 -0.16
CA PHE A 39 -3.89 0.12 0.34
C PHE A 39 -5.29 -0.32 0.76
N VAL A 40 -5.74 -1.46 0.25
CA VAL A 40 -7.09 -1.98 0.50
C VAL A 40 -6.99 -3.38 1.09
N LEU A 41 -7.34 -3.54 2.35
CA LEU A 41 -7.45 -4.85 3.00
C LEU A 41 -8.88 -5.38 2.86
N ARG A 42 -9.03 -6.52 2.21
CA ARG A 42 -10.29 -7.28 2.16
C ARG A 42 -10.18 -8.48 3.09
N HIS A 43 -11.00 -8.52 4.14
CA HIS A 43 -11.07 -9.65 5.05
C HIS A 43 -12.52 -10.01 5.38
N GLN A 44 -12.95 -11.21 4.97
CA GLN A 44 -14.34 -11.67 5.07
C GLN A 44 -15.33 -10.65 4.45
N LYS A 45 -16.32 -10.17 5.23
CA LYS A 45 -17.29 -9.14 4.81
C LYS A 45 -16.82 -7.70 5.09
N ARG A 46 -15.58 -7.50 5.55
CA ARG A 46 -15.04 -6.20 5.92
C ARG A 46 -13.98 -5.73 4.92
N CYS A 47 -13.99 -4.43 4.66
CA CYS A 47 -13.03 -3.75 3.79
C CYS A 47 -12.42 -2.59 4.59
N PHE A 48 -11.09 -2.56 4.66
CA PHE A 48 -10.34 -1.45 5.27
C PHE A 48 -9.48 -0.82 4.19
N GLU A 49 -9.40 0.50 4.22
CA GLU A 49 -8.63 1.27 3.24
C GLU A 49 -7.73 2.24 3.97
N ASP A 50 -6.52 2.40 3.45
CA ASP A 50 -5.63 3.50 3.82
C ASP A 50 -5.04 4.15 2.56
N ARG A 51 -4.80 5.46 2.64
CA ARG A 51 -4.23 6.26 1.55
C ARG A 51 -2.98 6.94 2.05
N VAL A 52 -1.88 6.75 1.34
CA VAL A 52 -0.59 7.32 1.68
C VAL A 52 -0.03 8.02 0.45
N ALA A 53 0.51 9.22 0.66
CA ALA A 53 1.31 9.90 -0.34
C ALA A 53 2.74 9.99 0.18
N LEU A 54 3.70 9.56 -0.63
CA LEU A 54 5.11 9.81 -0.37
C LEU A 54 5.45 11.24 -0.78
N PRO A 55 6.35 11.91 -0.05
CA PRO A 55 6.84 13.21 -0.45
C PRO A 55 7.70 13.09 -1.73
N LYS A 56 7.85 14.20 -2.47
CA LYS A 56 8.53 14.19 -3.79
C LYS A 56 10.02 13.86 -3.71
N ASP A 57 10.63 14.09 -2.55
CA ASP A 57 12.02 13.81 -2.20
C ASP A 57 12.19 12.47 -1.47
N ALA A 58 11.12 11.66 -1.36
CA ALA A 58 11.23 10.30 -0.87
C ALA A 58 12.23 9.50 -1.71
N ASP A 59 12.91 8.57 -1.06
CA ASP A 59 13.77 7.58 -1.71
C ASP A 59 13.11 6.19 -1.71
N GLU A 60 13.79 5.22 -2.30
CA GLU A 60 13.32 3.83 -2.35
C GLU A 60 13.14 3.24 -0.94
N ALA A 61 14.00 3.63 0.02
CA ALA A 61 13.91 3.17 1.40
C ALA A 61 12.60 3.64 2.04
N CYS A 62 12.24 4.92 1.89
CA CYS A 62 10.97 5.48 2.35
C CYS A 62 9.77 4.73 1.76
N ALA A 63 9.81 4.40 0.46
CA ALA A 63 8.74 3.65 -0.19
C ALA A 63 8.61 2.23 0.38
N LEU A 64 9.73 1.55 0.64
CA LEU A 64 9.76 0.21 1.22
C LEU A 64 9.31 0.19 2.69
N GLU A 65 9.71 1.18 3.48
CA GLU A 65 9.26 1.36 4.86
C GLU A 65 7.76 1.61 4.94
N MET A 66 7.23 2.47 4.07
CA MET A 66 5.78 2.68 3.95
C MET A 66 5.05 1.37 3.65
N ALA A 67 5.56 0.58 2.68
CA ALA A 67 4.98 -0.70 2.31
C ALA A 67 4.94 -1.68 3.50
N GLU A 68 6.02 -1.74 4.28
CA GLU A 68 6.14 -2.59 5.46
C GLU A 68 5.22 -2.16 6.59
N HIS A 69 5.23 -0.87 6.92
CA HIS A 69 4.35 -0.32 7.95
C HIS A 69 2.88 -0.59 7.63
N GLN A 70 2.48 -0.39 6.38
CA GLN A 70 1.10 -0.66 5.97
C GLN A 70 0.77 -2.16 6.03
N PHE A 71 1.65 -3.02 5.51
CA PHE A 71 1.47 -4.47 5.62
C PHE A 71 1.32 -4.93 7.08
N GLN A 72 2.17 -4.44 7.99
CA GLN A 72 2.09 -4.78 9.41
C GLN A 72 0.78 -4.30 10.05
N ARG A 73 0.32 -3.08 9.72
CA ARG A 73 -1.00 -2.59 10.16
C ARG A 73 -2.12 -3.49 9.69
N PHE A 74 -2.05 -4.04 8.48
CA PHE A 74 -3.05 -4.99 7.99
C PHE A 74 -2.99 -6.32 8.71
N VAL A 75 -1.79 -6.90 8.93
CA VAL A 75 -1.65 -8.12 9.73
C VAL A 75 -2.26 -7.93 11.12
N ASN A 76 -1.92 -6.82 11.79
CA ASN A 76 -2.47 -6.50 13.11
C ASN A 76 -4.00 -6.30 13.07
N THR A 77 -4.53 -5.71 12.01
CA THR A 77 -5.97 -5.51 11.81
C THR A 77 -6.69 -6.84 11.61
N VAL A 78 -6.15 -7.74 10.78
CA VAL A 78 -6.71 -9.09 10.57
C VAL A 78 -6.67 -9.89 11.86
N VAL A 79 -5.57 -9.85 12.63
CA VAL A 79 -5.46 -10.52 13.93
C VAL A 79 -6.52 -10.00 14.91
N ARG A 80 -6.72 -8.68 15.01
CA ARG A 80 -7.73 -8.07 15.88
C ARG A 80 -9.16 -8.38 15.46
N VAL A 81 -9.43 -8.53 14.16
CA VAL A 81 -10.77 -8.83 13.63
C VAL A 81 -11.10 -10.33 13.70
N ARG A 82 -10.10 -11.20 13.88
CA ARG A 82 -10.28 -12.63 14.13
C ARG A 82 -10.60 -12.99 15.58
N LEU A 83 -10.41 -12.05 16.52
CA LEU A 83 -10.86 -12.13 17.92
C LEU A 83 -12.32 -11.66 18.03
#